data_AF-A0A0C9V7G9-F1
#
_entry.id   AF-A0A0C9V7G9-F1
#
_cell.length_a   1.000
_cell.length_b   1.000
_cell.length_c   1.000
_cell.angle_alpha   90.00
_cell.angle_beta   90.00
_cell.angle_gamma   90.00
#
_symmetry.space_group_name_H-M   'P 1'
#
loop_
_entity.id
_entity.type
_entity.pdbx_description
1 polymer ?
#
loop_
_entity_poly.entity_id
_entity_poly.type
_entity_poly.pdbx_seq_one_letter_code
_entity_poly.pdbx_strand_id
1 'polypeptide(L)'
;MGNDRKQRVPQLIAFDLDYTLWDFWIDTHVTAPIKRDGSDVVDKHGILIEFYPDVPQILNQIRTFEDTKIAACSRTHAPALAREALSLIKVPLPIKEGEPQFAAAQDFFDEMEIYP
;
A
#
# COMPACT_ATOMS: atom_id res chain seq x y z
N MET A 1 -12.72 -7.36 -38.96
CA MET A 1 -11.80 -8.17 -38.15
C MET A 1 -11.25 -7.29 -37.05
N GLY A 2 -11.87 -7.31 -35.87
CA GLY A 2 -11.43 -6.51 -34.73
C GLY A 2 -10.18 -7.13 -34.13
N ASN A 3 -9.14 -6.32 -33.97
CA ASN A 3 -7.89 -6.74 -33.35
C ASN A 3 -8.10 -6.70 -31.82
N ASP A 4 -8.72 -7.75 -31.27
CA ASP A 4 -8.83 -7.99 -29.83
C ASP A 4 -7.43 -8.26 -29.26
N ARG A 5 -6.65 -7.19 -29.07
CA ARG A 5 -5.45 -7.25 -28.26
C ARG A 5 -5.89 -7.35 -26.81
N LYS A 6 -6.12 -8.58 -26.33
CA LYS A 6 -6.22 -8.87 -24.89
C LYS A 6 -4.99 -8.23 -24.23
N GLN A 7 -5.22 -7.22 -23.41
CA GLN A 7 -4.15 -6.51 -22.71
C GLN A 7 -3.37 -7.54 -21.90
N ARG A 8 -2.07 -7.68 -22.20
CA ARG A 8 -1.19 -8.62 -21.48
C ARG A 8 -0.78 -7.96 -20.18
N VAL A 9 -1.55 -8.22 -19.12
CA VAL A 9 -1.20 -7.82 -17.75
C VAL A 9 -0.59 -9.03 -17.00
N PRO A 10 0.36 -8.80 -16.08
CA PRO A 10 0.86 -9.86 -15.20
C PRO A 10 -0.26 -10.46 -14.35
N GLN A 11 -0.16 -11.73 -13.98
CA GLN A 11 -1.11 -12.35 -13.03
C GLN A 11 -0.85 -11.93 -11.58
N LEU A 12 0.35 -11.44 -11.29
CA LEU A 12 0.79 -10.99 -9.98
C LEU A 12 1.74 -9.80 -10.17
N ILE A 13 1.53 -8.75 -9.36
CA ILE A 13 2.45 -7.63 -9.20
C ILE A 13 2.88 -7.59 -7.73
N ALA A 14 4.17 -7.75 -7.48
CA ALA A 14 4.74 -7.71 -6.13
C ALA A 14 5.46 -6.39 -5.90
N PHE A 15 5.21 -5.75 -4.76
CA PHE A 15 5.87 -4.54 -4.31
C PHE A 15 6.76 -4.84 -3.11
N ASP A 16 7.99 -4.33 -3.12
CA ASP A 16 8.71 -4.11 -1.86
C ASP A 16 8.03 -2.99 -1.04
N LEU A 17 8.43 -2.80 0.22
CA LEU A 17 7.89 -1.76 1.09
C LEU A 17 8.82 -0.54 1.15
N ASP A 18 9.99 -0.71 1.76
CA ASP A 18 10.90 0.39 2.08
C ASP A 18 11.52 0.96 0.79
N TYR A 19 11.47 2.29 0.63
CA TYR A 19 11.86 2.98 -0.61
C TYR A 19 11.11 2.51 -1.87
N THR A 20 9.95 1.89 -1.71
CA THR A 20 9.05 1.50 -2.82
C THR A 20 7.66 2.07 -2.62
N LEU A 21 7.02 1.77 -1.48
CA LEU A 21 5.72 2.35 -1.14
C LEU A 21 5.85 3.67 -0.38
N TRP A 22 6.90 3.81 0.43
CA TRP A 22 7.20 4.99 1.26
C TRP A 22 8.71 5.29 1.23
N ASP A 23 9.12 6.46 1.71
CA ASP A 23 10.47 7.03 1.53
C ASP A 23 11.47 6.75 2.67
N PHE A 24 11.23 5.70 3.44
CA PHE A 24 12.06 5.33 4.60
C PHE A 24 12.19 3.80 4.77
N TRP A 25 13.17 3.37 5.56
CA TRP A 25 13.18 2.04 6.19
C TRP A 25 12.35 2.02 7.47
N ILE A 26 11.30 1.19 7.51
CA ILE A 26 10.36 1.10 8.64
C ILE A 26 11.03 0.62 9.94
N ASP A 27 12.08 -0.19 9.85
CA ASP A 27 12.81 -0.72 11.02
C ASP A 27 13.89 0.22 11.57
N THR A 28 14.20 1.29 10.85
CA THR A 28 15.30 2.22 11.18
C THR A 28 14.81 3.61 11.52
N HIS A 29 13.85 4.14 10.75
CA HIS A 29 13.42 5.54 10.85
C HIS A 29 12.14 5.73 11.67
N VAL A 30 11.37 4.67 11.90
CA VAL A 30 10.06 4.75 12.57
C VAL A 30 10.15 4.18 13.98
N THR A 31 9.63 4.93 14.96
CA THR A 31 9.61 4.49 16.36
C THR A 31 8.19 4.21 16.83
N ALA A 32 7.92 2.94 17.17
CA ALA A 32 6.66 2.53 17.77
C ALA A 32 6.38 3.23 19.13
N PRO A 33 5.10 3.37 19.52
CA PRO A 33 3.90 2.99 18.78
C PRO A 33 3.61 3.95 17.62
N ILE A 34 2.97 3.43 16.58
CA ILE A 34 2.38 4.25 15.51
C ILE A 34 0.88 4.38 15.75
N LYS A 35 0.30 5.49 15.30
CA LYS A 35 -1.13 5.75 15.50
C LYS A 35 -1.66 6.65 14.40
N ARG A 36 -2.99 6.68 14.25
CA ARG A 36 -3.63 7.76 13.50
C ARG A 36 -3.67 9.04 14.32
N ASP A 37 -3.36 10.15 13.67
CA ASP A 37 -3.55 11.52 14.16
C ASP A 37 -4.36 12.29 13.12
N GLY A 38 -5.68 12.36 13.30
CA GLY A 38 -6.59 12.83 12.26
C GLY A 38 -6.60 11.91 11.03
N SER A 39 -6.26 12.45 9.87
CA SER A 39 -6.10 11.70 8.60
C SER A 39 -4.77 10.97 8.50
N ASP A 40 -3.79 11.39 9.30
CA ASP A 40 -2.39 11.02 9.10
C ASP A 40 -2.03 9.83 9.98
N VAL A 41 -0.99 9.10 9.61
CA VAL A 41 -0.37 8.08 10.47
C VAL A 41 0.96 8.62 10.93
N VAL A 42 1.18 8.66 12.23
CA VAL A 42 2.42 9.17 12.81
C VAL A 42 3.02 8.21 13.81
N ASP A 43 4.33 8.25 13.94
CA ASP A 43 5.07 7.52 14.96
C ASP A 43 5.05 8.24 16.32
N LYS A 44 5.75 7.67 17.31
CA LYS A 44 5.86 8.24 18.67
C LYS A 44 6.40 9.68 18.69
N HIS A 45 7.23 10.05 17.72
CA HIS A 45 7.87 11.35 17.62
C HIS A 45 7.14 12.31 16.68
N GLY A 46 6.01 11.88 16.09
CA GLY A 46 5.26 12.68 15.12
C GLY A 46 5.82 12.61 13.70
N ILE A 47 6.70 11.65 13.40
CA ILE A 47 7.16 11.41 12.04
C ILE A 47 5.99 10.84 11.23
N LEU A 48 5.71 11.47 10.10
CA LEU A 48 4.64 11.07 9.18
C LEU A 48 5.01 9.76 8.49
N ILE A 49 4.04 8.83 8.46
CA ILE A 49 4.12 7.55 7.78
C ILE A 49 3.06 7.55 6.69
N GLU A 50 3.49 7.85 5.48
CA GLU A 50 2.62 7.92 4.31
C GLU A 50 3.27 7.25 3.09
N PHE A 51 2.45 6.95 2.09
CA PHE A 51 2.97 6.46 0.83
C PHE A 51 3.52 7.61 -0.03
N TYR A 52 4.36 7.25 -1.00
CA TYR A 52 4.64 8.15 -2.11
C TYR A 52 3.33 8.60 -2.80
N PRO A 53 3.23 9.85 -3.28
CA PRO A 53 1.96 10.44 -3.73
C PRO A 53 1.19 9.65 -4.80
N ASP A 54 1.90 8.95 -5.69
CA ASP A 54 1.29 8.22 -6.80
C ASP A 54 0.87 6.77 -6.44
N VAL A 55 1.36 6.23 -5.32
CA VAL A 55 1.10 4.84 -4.90
C VAL A 55 -0.40 4.55 -4.77
N PRO A 56 -1.23 5.42 -4.13
CA PRO A 56 -2.68 5.24 -4.13
C PRO A 56 -3.30 5.04 -5.51
N GLN A 57 -2.90 5.84 -6.50
CA GLN A 57 -3.43 5.74 -7.85
C GLN A 57 -2.96 4.45 -8.55
N ILE A 58 -1.69 4.08 -8.36
CA ILE A 58 -1.11 2.85 -8.91
C ILE A 58 -1.87 1.62 -8.38
N LEU A 59 -2.07 1.53 -7.07
CA LEU A 59 -2.79 0.40 -6.45
C LEU A 59 -4.23 0.31 -6.94
N ASN A 60 -4.94 1.43 -7.02
CA ASN A 60 -6.30 1.49 -7.56
C ASN A 60 -6.36 1.07 -9.04
N GLN A 61 -5.38 1.49 -9.86
CA GLN A 61 -5.32 1.12 -11.26
C GLN A 61 -5.11 -0.39 -11.42
N ILE A 62 -4.23 -1.00 -10.64
CA ILE A 62 -3.98 -2.45 -10.70
C ILE A 62 -5.24 -3.23 -10.34
N ARG A 63 -6.02 -2.78 -9.34
CA ARG A 63 -7.31 -3.38 -8.97
C ARG A 63 -8.36 -3.37 -10.10
N THR A 64 -8.17 -2.61 -11.18
CA THR A 64 -9.05 -2.67 -12.36
C THR A 64 -8.78 -3.89 -13.25
N PHE A 65 -7.67 -4.59 -13.04
CA PHE A 65 -7.33 -5.81 -13.77
C PHE A 65 -7.89 -7.04 -13.02
N GLU A 66 -8.99 -7.62 -13.52
CA GLU A 66 -9.76 -8.69 -12.84
C GLU A 66 -8.92 -9.89 -12.38
N ASP A 67 -7.89 -10.27 -13.15
CA ASP A 67 -7.06 -11.45 -12.90
C ASP A 67 -5.67 -11.13 -12.33
N THR A 68 -5.41 -9.88 -11.92
CA THR A 68 -4.10 -9.48 -11.37
C THR A 68 -4.14 -9.40 -9.85
N LYS A 69 -3.31 -10.22 -9.19
CA LYS A 69 -3.07 -10.13 -7.75
C LYS A 69 -2.01 -9.07 -7.43
N ILE A 70 -2.10 -8.49 -6.24
CA ILE A 70 -1.10 -7.58 -5.67
C ILE A 70 -0.48 -8.24 -4.43
N ALA A 71 0.85 -8.26 -4.34
CA ALA A 71 1.56 -8.74 -3.15
C ALA A 71 2.47 -7.67 -2.56
N ALA A 72 2.60 -7.67 -1.24
CA ALA A 72 3.67 -6.96 -0.54
C ALA A 72 4.75 -7.96 -0.13
N CYS A 73 6.01 -7.69 -0.47
CA CYS A 73 7.14 -8.58 -0.26
C CYS A 73 8.32 -7.79 0.31
N SER A 74 8.57 -7.86 1.61
CA SER A 74 9.62 -7.06 2.27
C SER A 74 10.46 -7.86 3.24
N ARG A 75 11.75 -7.50 3.26
CA ARG A 75 12.79 -8.07 4.14
C ARG A 75 13.03 -7.28 5.42
N THR A 76 12.13 -6.38 5.78
CA THR A 76 12.29 -5.55 6.99
C THR A 76 12.42 -6.41 8.25
N HIS A 77 13.28 -5.99 9.18
CA HIS A 77 13.37 -6.59 10.51
C HIS A 77 12.23 -6.19 11.45
N ALA A 78 11.31 -5.30 11.02
CA ALA A 78 10.14 -4.89 11.77
C ALA A 78 8.81 -5.35 11.12
N PRO A 79 8.59 -6.65 10.90
CA PRO A 79 7.43 -7.16 10.15
C PRO A 79 6.07 -6.87 10.80
N ALA A 80 6.02 -6.74 12.13
CA ALA A 80 4.81 -6.37 12.85
C ALA A 80 4.45 -4.89 12.64
N LEU A 81 5.45 -4.01 12.72
CA LEU A 81 5.29 -2.56 12.54
C LEU A 81 4.90 -2.22 11.10
N ALA A 82 5.49 -2.90 10.11
CA ALA A 82 5.12 -2.75 8.71
C ALA A 82 3.65 -3.11 8.45
N ARG A 83 3.17 -4.23 9.01
CA ARG A 83 1.75 -4.63 8.89
C ARG A 83 0.83 -3.65 9.61
N GLU A 84 1.21 -3.16 10.77
CA GLU A 84 0.47 -2.13 11.49
C GLU A 84 0.36 -0.85 10.65
N ALA A 85 1.46 -0.39 10.03
CA ALA A 85 1.46 0.79 9.17
C ALA A 85 0.50 0.61 7.98
N LEU A 86 0.56 -0.52 7.28
CA LEU A 86 -0.37 -0.85 6.18
C LEU A 86 -1.84 -0.92 6.64
N SER A 87 -2.11 -1.31 7.88
CA SER A 87 -3.47 -1.31 8.46
C SER A 87 -4.01 0.10 8.75
N LEU A 88 -3.11 1.03 9.07
CA LEU A 88 -3.44 2.39 9.49
C LEU A 88 -3.46 3.37 8.32
N ILE A 89 -2.64 3.18 7.29
CA ILE A 89 -2.66 4.04 6.09
C ILE A 89 -3.98 3.86 5.35
N LYS A 90 -4.62 4.97 4.99
CA LYS A 90 -5.85 5.01 4.21
C LYS A 90 -5.54 5.35 2.76
N VAL A 91 -6.00 4.52 1.83
CA VAL A 91 -5.89 4.76 0.39
C VAL A 91 -7.23 5.31 -0.12
N PRO A 92 -7.25 6.51 -0.74
CA PRO A 92 -8.47 7.04 -1.37
C PRO A 92 -8.90 6.12 -2.52
N LEU A 93 -10.19 5.82 -2.58
CA LEU A 93 -10.78 5.02 -3.64
C LEU A 93 -11.31 5.92 -4.78
N PRO A 94 -11.41 5.41 -6.03
CA PRO A 94 -12.04 6.14 -7.11
C PRO A 94 -13.48 6.51 -6.75
N ILE A 95 -13.83 7.79 -6.93
CA ILE A 95 -15.16 8.31 -6.59
C ILE A 95 -16.21 7.65 -7.48
N LYS A 96 -17.15 6.91 -6.88
CA LYS A 96 -18.37 6.43 -7.53
C LYS A 96 -19.55 7.05 -6.79
N GLU A 97 -20.13 8.10 -7.37
CA GLU A 97 -21.34 8.82 -6.91
C GLU A 97 -21.48 8.97 -5.38
N GLY A 98 -20.88 10.02 -4.80
CA GLY A 98 -21.06 10.35 -3.38
C GLY A 98 -19.80 10.87 -2.68
N GLU A 99 -19.74 10.64 -1.37
CA GLU A 99 -18.62 11.08 -0.51
C GLU A 99 -17.32 10.30 -0.80
N PRO A 100 -16.14 10.91 -0.53
CA PRO A 100 -14.86 10.21 -0.64
C PRO A 100 -14.81 8.94 0.20
N GLN A 101 -14.40 7.84 -0.42
CA GLN A 101 -14.25 6.55 0.26
C GLN A 101 -12.77 6.20 0.41
N PHE A 102 -12.44 5.50 1.49
CA PHE A 102 -11.07 5.09 1.79
C PHE A 102 -11.03 3.64 2.24
N ALA A 103 -10.12 2.85 1.68
CA ALA A 103 -9.80 1.50 2.17
C ALA A 103 -8.51 1.54 2.99
N ALA A 104 -8.29 0.55 3.87
CA ALA A 104 -6.97 0.41 4.48
C ALA A 104 -5.97 -0.07 3.42
N ALA A 105 -4.72 0.37 3.48
CA ALA A 105 -3.73 -0.02 2.48
C ALA A 105 -3.52 -1.54 2.44
N GLN A 106 -3.57 -2.22 3.59
CA GLN A 106 -3.51 -3.68 3.67
C GLN A 106 -4.57 -4.38 2.80
N ASP A 107 -5.72 -3.76 2.56
CA ASP A 107 -6.84 -4.36 1.80
C ASP A 107 -6.54 -4.41 0.30
N PHE A 108 -5.46 -3.76 -0.16
CA PHE A 108 -5.00 -3.83 -1.55
C PHE A 108 -4.11 -5.03 -1.83
N PHE A 109 -3.52 -5.66 -0.80
CA PHE A 109 -2.58 -6.76 -0.97
C PHE A 109 -3.29 -8.09 -0.76
N ASP A 110 -3.32 -8.92 -1.80
CA ASP A 110 -3.88 -10.27 -1.75
C ASP A 110 -2.96 -11.24 -1.02
N GLU A 111 -1.65 -10.96 -1.02
CA GLU A 111 -0.62 -11.74 -0.30
C GLU A 111 0.38 -10.78 0.39
N MET A 112 0.88 -11.16 1.56
CA MET A 112 1.87 -10.36 2.32
C MET A 112 2.99 -11.22 2.89
N GLU A 113 4.11 -11.26 2.17
CA GLU A 113 5.33 -11.95 2.53
C GLU A 113 6.32 -10.96 3.16
N ILE A 114 6.17 -10.69 4.45
CA ILE A 114 6.98 -9.71 5.21
C ILE A 114 7.71 -10.43 6.34
N TYR A 115 9.00 -10.67 6.15
CA TYR A 115 9.93 -11.36 7.05
C TYR A 115 11.40 -11.08 6.65
N PRO A 116 12.37 -11.11 7.58
CA PRO A 116 13.79 -10.92 7.28
C PRO A 116 14.41 -11.96 6.33
#